data_AF-A0A258B612-F1
#
_entry.id   AF-A0A258B612-F1
#
_cell.length_a   1.000
_cell.length_b   1.000
_cell.length_c   1.000
_cell.angle_alpha   90.00
_cell.angle_beta   90.00
_cell.angle_gamma   90.00
#
_symmetry.space_group_name_H-M   'P 1'
#
loop_
_entity.id
_entity.type
_entity.pdbx_description
1 polymer ?
#
loop_
_entity_poly.entity_id
_entity_poly.type
_entity_poly.pdbx_seq_one_letter_code
_entity_poly.pdbx_strand_id
1 'polypeptide(L)'
;MLTDEKKALIEDEERFRHELRQKIESDIATTGQEIKASEKKLFEKINTFLNSSIGLLLVSSVVVSGGGALYQQIEHDYESREKSKEQSLTFKFEIGDRVKNMQFLLKRAKAVGDAKVAMAGMFKSQFPLNSSLDNKSLSSLYFSLYQLAEGTEKERSKEAIQILDELEELEYSLQSRVNADVLNASEKEQIIKLVSSIESMHLGAR
;
A
#
# COMPACT_ATOMS: atom_id res chain seq x y z
N MET A 1 -25.50 -27.38 12.19
CA MET A 1 -24.03 -27.25 12.33
C MET A 1 -23.66 -25.90 11.77
N LEU A 2 -22.84 -25.11 12.49
CA LEU A 2 -22.31 -23.86 11.95
C LEU A 2 -21.45 -24.20 10.72
N THR A 3 -21.71 -23.52 9.60
CA THR A 3 -20.88 -23.60 8.39
C THR A 3 -19.47 -23.13 8.71
N ASP A 4 -18.46 -23.72 8.06
CA ASP A 4 -17.06 -23.45 8.41
C ASP A 4 -16.67 -21.97 8.22
N GLU A 5 -17.34 -21.28 7.32
CA GLU A 5 -17.26 -19.83 7.12
C GLU A 5 -17.71 -19.01 8.35
N LYS A 6 -18.77 -19.46 9.05
CA LYS A 6 -19.23 -18.83 10.29
C LYS A 6 -18.29 -19.13 11.46
N LYS A 7 -17.57 -20.26 11.43
CA LYS A 7 -16.57 -20.57 12.46
C LYS A 7 -15.32 -19.72 12.30
N ALA A 8 -14.84 -19.54 11.07
CA ALA A 8 -13.73 -18.65 10.76
C ALA A 8 -14.01 -17.21 11.20
N LEU A 9 -15.21 -16.70 10.92
CA LEU A 9 -15.66 -15.38 11.37
C LEU A 9 -15.61 -15.24 12.90
N ILE A 10 -16.09 -16.26 13.63
CA ILE A 10 -16.10 -16.26 15.10
C ILE A 10 -14.68 -16.35 15.67
N GLU A 11 -13.81 -17.15 15.06
CA GLU A 11 -12.41 -17.28 15.49
C GLU A 11 -11.62 -15.99 15.28
N ASP A 12 -11.85 -15.29 14.16
CA ASP A 12 -11.25 -14.00 13.87
C ASP A 12 -11.79 -12.90 14.81
N GLU A 13 -13.08 -12.92 15.13
CA GLU A 13 -13.69 -12.04 16.12
C GLU A 13 -13.10 -12.26 17.53
N GLU A 14 -12.85 -13.50 17.93
CA GLU A 14 -12.32 -13.81 19.26
C GLU A 14 -10.85 -13.41 19.40
N ARG A 15 -10.04 -13.57 18.33
CA ARG A 15 -8.66 -13.04 18.29
C ARG A 15 -8.64 -11.53 18.42
N PHE A 16 -9.55 -10.85 17.72
CA PHE A 16 -9.70 -9.41 17.78
C PHE A 16 -10.10 -8.91 19.19
N ARG A 17 -11.04 -9.60 19.86
CA ARG A 17 -11.42 -9.30 21.26
C ARG A 17 -10.24 -9.42 22.21
N HIS A 18 -9.34 -10.37 21.98
CA HIS A 18 -8.13 -10.54 22.77
C HIS A 18 -7.09 -9.44 22.54
N GLU A 19 -6.85 -9.05 21.28
CA GLU A 19 -5.93 -7.96 20.93
C GLU A 19 -6.40 -6.60 21.49
N LEU A 20 -7.71 -6.33 21.41
CA LEU A 20 -8.30 -5.11 21.94
C LEU A 20 -8.17 -5.03 23.47
N ARG A 21 -8.42 -6.16 24.18
CA ARG A 21 -8.21 -6.22 25.63
C ARG A 21 -6.76 -5.95 26.02
N GLN A 22 -5.79 -6.54 25.31
CA GLN A 22 -4.38 -6.29 25.58
C GLN A 22 -3.99 -4.82 25.36
N LYS A 23 -4.54 -4.18 24.31
CA LYS A 23 -4.26 -2.78 24.03
C LYS A 23 -4.88 -1.84 25.08
N ILE A 24 -6.11 -2.11 25.50
CA ILE A 24 -6.77 -1.37 26.59
C ILE A 24 -6.03 -1.57 27.92
N GLU A 25 -5.63 -2.80 28.25
CA GLU A 25 -4.84 -3.08 29.46
C GLU A 25 -3.47 -2.37 29.41
N SER A 26 -2.81 -2.37 28.24
CA SER A 26 -1.57 -1.62 28.01
C SER A 26 -1.78 -0.13 28.23
N ASP A 27 -2.78 0.49 27.59
CA ASP A 27 -3.04 1.93 27.66
C ASP A 27 -3.46 2.37 29.08
N ILE A 28 -4.19 1.52 29.82
CA ILE A 28 -4.51 1.73 31.23
C ILE A 28 -3.24 1.64 32.09
N ALA A 29 -2.34 0.70 31.81
CA ALA A 29 -1.07 0.56 32.51
C ALA A 29 -0.12 1.74 32.27
N THR A 30 -0.08 2.29 31.05
CA THR A 30 0.70 3.51 30.72
C THR A 30 0.11 4.74 31.39
N THR A 31 -1.23 4.89 31.36
CA THR A 31 -1.92 6.03 31.99
C THR A 31 -1.86 5.98 33.53
N GLY A 32 -1.78 4.77 34.11
CA GLY A 32 -1.63 4.56 35.56
C GLY A 32 -0.25 4.90 36.12
N GLN A 33 0.79 5.05 35.29
CA GLN A 33 2.13 5.41 35.77
C GLN A 33 2.31 6.93 36.02
N GLU A 34 1.46 7.79 35.47
CA GLU A 34 1.55 9.25 35.64
C GLU A 34 0.76 9.80 36.84
N ILE A 35 -0.06 8.98 37.52
CA ILE A 35 -1.00 9.45 38.56
C ILE A 35 -0.51 9.12 39.99
N LYS A 36 0.72 8.63 40.19
CA LYS A 36 1.21 8.16 41.50
C LYS A 36 1.49 9.23 42.58
N ALA A 37 0.98 10.45 42.47
CA ALA A 37 1.22 11.51 43.47
C ALA A 37 -0.04 12.21 44.03
N SER A 38 -1.27 11.82 43.67
CA SER A 38 -2.49 12.50 44.21
C SER A 38 -3.73 11.61 44.34
N GLU A 39 -3.54 10.33 44.66
CA GLU A 39 -4.56 9.31 44.35
C GLU A 39 -5.80 9.32 45.25
N LYS A 40 -5.73 9.56 46.57
CA LYS A 40 -6.92 9.29 47.41
C LYS A 40 -8.08 10.29 47.25
N LYS A 41 -7.81 11.59 47.22
CA LYS A 41 -8.87 12.62 47.14
C LYS A 41 -9.45 12.80 45.73
N LEU A 42 -8.67 12.54 44.69
CA LEU A 42 -9.15 12.58 43.31
C LEU A 42 -9.94 11.31 42.96
N PHE A 43 -9.49 10.12 43.35
CA PHE A 43 -10.27 8.89 43.13
C PHE A 43 -11.58 8.87 43.91
N GLU A 44 -11.62 9.36 45.16
CA GLU A 44 -12.90 9.49 45.88
C GLU A 44 -13.85 10.46 45.19
N LYS A 45 -13.36 11.60 44.68
CA LYS A 45 -14.20 12.55 43.94
C LYS A 45 -14.67 12.00 42.59
N ILE A 46 -13.81 11.29 41.87
CA ILE A 46 -14.16 10.62 40.61
C ILE A 46 -15.18 9.50 40.87
N ASN A 47 -14.99 8.68 41.90
CA ASN A 47 -15.93 7.62 42.27
C ASN A 47 -17.29 8.20 42.69
N THR A 48 -17.29 9.29 43.47
CA THR A 48 -18.53 9.98 43.87
C THR A 48 -19.22 10.64 42.68
N PHE A 49 -18.46 11.16 41.72
CA PHE A 49 -18.99 11.74 40.49
C PHE A 49 -19.59 10.67 39.58
N LEU A 50 -18.89 9.56 39.33
CA LEU A 50 -19.36 8.42 38.52
C LEU A 50 -20.59 7.74 39.12
N ASN A 51 -20.72 7.72 40.45
CA ASN A 51 -21.87 7.16 41.15
C ASN A 51 -23.03 8.16 41.36
N SER A 52 -22.94 9.36 40.76
CA SER A 52 -24.02 10.35 40.75
C SER A 52 -24.90 10.20 39.51
N SER A 53 -26.15 10.68 39.57
CA SER A 53 -27.09 10.66 38.45
C SER A 53 -26.56 11.41 37.20
N ILE A 54 -25.67 12.39 37.38
CA ILE A 54 -25.02 13.14 36.28
C ILE A 54 -23.81 12.36 35.73
N GLY A 55 -23.05 11.66 36.58
CA GLY A 55 -21.95 10.80 36.16
C GLY A 55 -22.43 9.58 35.38
N LEU A 56 -23.52 8.95 35.81
CA LEU A 56 -24.17 7.86 35.08
C LEU A 56 -24.71 8.32 33.71
N LEU A 57 -25.21 9.56 33.61
CA LEU A 57 -25.60 10.17 32.33
C LEU A 57 -24.40 10.46 31.42
N LEU A 58 -23.24 10.86 31.96
CA LEU A 58 -22.01 11.09 31.17
C LEU A 58 -21.31 9.79 30.76
N VAL A 59 -21.30 8.76 31.61
CA VAL A 59 -20.77 7.43 31.26
C VAL A 59 -21.63 6.80 30.17
N SER A 60 -22.95 6.92 30.25
CA SER A 60 -23.84 6.45 29.17
C SER A 60 -23.70 7.28 27.90
N SER A 61 -23.50 8.61 27.98
CA SER A 61 -23.25 9.42 26.79
C SER A 61 -21.92 9.06 26.13
N VAL A 62 -20.84 8.81 26.87
CA VAL A 62 -19.53 8.41 26.30
C VAL A 62 -19.55 6.97 25.77
N VAL A 63 -20.30 6.05 26.36
CA VAL A 63 -20.47 4.68 25.81
C VAL A 63 -21.32 4.69 24.54
N VAL A 64 -22.36 5.52 24.46
CA VAL A 64 -23.25 5.59 23.29
C VAL A 64 -22.67 6.45 22.16
N SER A 65 -21.93 7.53 22.46
CA SER A 65 -21.33 8.41 21.44
C SER A 65 -19.84 8.15 21.17
N GLY A 66 -19.06 7.70 22.16
CA GLY A 66 -17.66 7.30 21.98
C GLY A 66 -17.50 5.86 21.48
N GLY A 67 -18.38 4.94 21.87
CA GLY A 67 -18.42 3.58 21.33
C GLY A 67 -18.76 3.58 19.84
N GLY A 68 -19.80 4.33 19.42
CA GLY A 68 -20.19 4.46 18.02
C GLY A 68 -19.13 5.14 17.15
N ALA A 69 -18.44 6.17 17.67
CA ALA A 69 -17.34 6.83 16.96
C ALA A 69 -16.12 5.90 16.78
N LEU A 70 -15.76 5.11 17.80
CA LEU A 70 -14.70 4.12 17.67
C LEU A 70 -15.08 2.98 16.72
N TYR A 71 -16.32 2.48 16.77
CA TYR A 71 -16.78 1.45 15.81
C TYR A 71 -16.81 1.98 14.37
N GLN A 72 -17.35 3.19 14.15
CA GLN A 72 -17.33 3.83 12.83
C GLN A 72 -15.91 4.11 12.34
N GLN A 73 -15.01 4.52 13.24
CA GLN A 73 -13.61 4.77 12.89
C GLN A 73 -12.85 3.47 12.60
N ILE A 74 -13.16 2.38 13.29
CA ILE A 74 -12.57 1.05 13.05
C ILE A 74 -13.10 0.45 11.74
N GLU A 75 -14.41 0.55 11.48
CA GLU A 75 -15.02 0.09 10.22
C GLU A 75 -14.47 0.90 9.04
N HIS A 76 -14.40 2.23 9.18
CA HIS A 76 -13.82 3.10 8.16
C HIS A 76 -12.31 2.89 7.97
N ASP A 77 -11.56 2.58 9.04
CA ASP A 77 -10.14 2.24 8.94
C ASP A 77 -9.95 0.88 8.26
N TYR A 78 -10.81 -0.10 8.53
CA TYR A 78 -10.78 -1.41 7.88
C TYR A 78 -11.09 -1.29 6.39
N GLU A 79 -12.20 -0.63 6.03
CA GLU A 79 -12.56 -0.36 4.63
C GLU A 79 -11.46 0.43 3.92
N SER A 80 -10.85 1.43 4.58
CA SER A 80 -9.74 2.20 4.02
C SER A 80 -8.50 1.34 3.80
N ARG A 81 -8.20 0.41 4.72
CA ARG A 81 -7.06 -0.52 4.59
C ARG A 81 -7.33 -1.56 3.50
N GLU A 82 -8.52 -2.11 3.42
CA GLU A 82 -8.92 -3.06 2.39
C GLU A 82 -8.85 -2.42 1.01
N LYS A 83 -9.42 -1.23 0.85
CA LYS A 83 -9.35 -0.45 -0.37
C LYS A 83 -7.91 -0.08 -0.75
N SER A 84 -7.08 0.28 0.22
CA SER A 84 -5.65 0.53 -0.01
C SER A 84 -4.92 -0.74 -0.50
N LYS A 85 -5.22 -1.90 0.08
CA LYS A 85 -4.67 -3.19 -0.37
C LYS A 85 -5.12 -3.54 -1.78
N GLU A 86 -6.40 -3.37 -2.10
CA GLU A 86 -6.94 -3.61 -3.43
C GLU A 86 -6.29 -2.69 -4.47
N GLN A 87 -6.13 -1.40 -4.15
CA GLN A 87 -5.44 -0.43 -5.01
C GLN A 87 -3.97 -0.79 -5.21
N SER A 88 -3.26 -1.14 -4.12
CA SER A 88 -1.87 -1.61 -4.19
C SER A 88 -1.75 -2.85 -5.09
N LEU A 89 -2.64 -3.82 -4.93
CA LEU A 89 -2.65 -5.02 -5.75
C LEU A 89 -2.92 -4.71 -7.23
N THR A 90 -3.86 -3.81 -7.51
CA THR A 90 -4.18 -3.36 -8.88
C THR A 90 -2.95 -2.72 -9.53
N PHE A 91 -2.27 -1.81 -8.83
CA PHE A 91 -1.04 -1.20 -9.34
C PHE A 91 0.06 -2.25 -9.53
N LYS A 92 0.20 -3.20 -8.62
CA LYS A 92 1.20 -4.27 -8.73
C LYS A 92 0.97 -5.15 -9.96
N PHE A 93 -0.26 -5.55 -10.24
CA PHE A 93 -0.52 -6.36 -11.42
C PHE A 93 -0.26 -5.58 -12.71
N GLU A 94 -0.70 -4.32 -12.78
CA GLU A 94 -0.49 -3.47 -13.95
C GLU A 94 1.00 -3.25 -14.23
N ILE A 95 1.79 -2.94 -13.20
CA ILE A 95 3.26 -2.78 -13.32
C ILE A 95 3.89 -4.10 -13.80
N GLY A 96 3.51 -5.22 -13.18
CA GLY A 96 4.07 -6.53 -13.50
C GLY A 96 3.80 -6.95 -14.95
N ASP A 97 2.59 -6.72 -15.45
CA ASP A 97 2.23 -7.00 -16.85
C ASP A 97 3.06 -6.15 -17.83
N ARG A 98 3.11 -4.83 -17.59
CA ARG A 98 3.87 -3.91 -18.45
C ARG A 98 5.35 -4.25 -18.48
N VAL A 99 5.98 -4.46 -17.33
CA VAL A 99 7.41 -4.81 -17.23
C VAL A 99 7.73 -6.09 -17.99
N LYS A 100 6.89 -7.13 -17.86
CA LYS A 100 7.05 -8.39 -18.61
C LYS A 100 6.89 -8.19 -20.12
N ASN A 101 5.90 -7.40 -20.53
CA ASN A 101 5.70 -7.06 -21.94
C ASN A 101 6.89 -6.30 -22.51
N MET A 102 7.44 -5.32 -21.78
CA MET A 102 8.66 -4.61 -22.18
C MET A 102 9.83 -5.59 -22.37
N GLN A 103 10.08 -6.49 -21.40
CA GLN A 103 11.15 -7.49 -21.54
C GLN A 103 10.95 -8.39 -22.76
N PHE A 104 9.72 -8.87 -22.98
CA PHE A 104 9.40 -9.77 -24.07
C PHE A 104 9.67 -9.13 -25.45
N LEU A 105 9.31 -7.86 -25.60
CA LEU A 105 9.50 -7.08 -26.83
C LEU A 105 10.97 -6.68 -27.00
N LEU A 106 11.63 -6.18 -25.95
CA LEU A 106 13.05 -5.79 -25.99
C LEU A 106 13.94 -6.96 -26.38
N LYS A 107 13.70 -8.17 -25.88
CA LYS A 107 14.45 -9.38 -26.28
C LYS A 107 14.45 -9.58 -27.80
N ARG A 108 13.36 -9.22 -28.48
CA ARG A 108 13.16 -9.38 -29.93
C ARG A 108 13.53 -8.16 -30.75
N ALA A 109 13.71 -7.00 -30.12
CA ALA A 109 14.02 -5.74 -30.79
C ALA A 109 15.32 -5.82 -31.59
N LYS A 110 15.28 -5.38 -32.85
CA LYS A 110 16.44 -5.28 -33.76
C LYS A 110 16.67 -3.85 -34.24
N ALA A 111 15.59 -3.07 -34.38
CA ALA A 111 15.64 -1.67 -34.77
C ALA A 111 15.30 -0.75 -33.60
N VAL A 112 15.70 0.52 -33.70
CA VAL A 112 15.34 1.58 -32.74
C VAL A 112 13.82 1.68 -32.58
N GLY A 113 13.06 1.55 -33.67
CA GLY A 113 11.60 1.55 -33.62
C GLY A 113 11.02 0.44 -32.76
N ASP A 114 11.62 -0.75 -32.79
CA ASP A 114 11.18 -1.88 -31.95
C ASP A 114 11.42 -1.58 -30.46
N ALA A 115 12.55 -0.94 -30.13
CA ALA A 115 12.86 -0.53 -28.76
C ALA A 115 11.88 0.55 -28.26
N LYS A 116 11.56 1.56 -29.08
CA LYS A 116 10.54 2.58 -28.75
C LYS A 116 9.18 1.94 -28.46
N VAL A 117 8.75 1.00 -29.32
CA VAL A 117 7.50 0.26 -29.11
C VAL A 117 7.54 -0.55 -27.83
N ALA A 118 8.66 -1.22 -27.55
CA ALA A 118 8.82 -1.98 -26.33
C ALA A 118 8.77 -1.10 -25.08
N MET A 119 9.36 0.10 -25.12
CA MET A 119 9.43 1.05 -24.00
C MET A 119 8.16 1.89 -23.83
N ALA A 120 7.27 1.94 -24.82
CA ALA A 120 6.00 2.68 -24.75
C ALA A 120 5.12 2.26 -23.54
N GLY A 121 5.25 1.01 -23.10
CA GLY A 121 4.60 0.47 -21.89
C GLY A 121 4.89 1.26 -20.62
N MET A 122 6.01 1.99 -20.57
CA MET A 122 6.39 2.86 -19.47
C MET A 122 5.43 4.04 -19.30
N PHE A 123 4.92 4.59 -20.40
CA PHE A 123 4.03 5.75 -20.35
C PHE A 123 2.57 5.36 -20.35
N LYS A 124 2.22 4.30 -21.08
CA LYS A 124 0.84 3.86 -21.26
C LYS A 124 0.77 2.35 -21.44
N SER A 125 -0.25 1.73 -20.85
CA SER A 125 -0.55 0.32 -21.10
C SER A 125 -1.06 0.13 -22.52
N GLN A 126 -0.58 -0.91 -23.20
CA GLN A 126 -1.20 -1.36 -24.43
C GLN A 126 -2.53 -2.10 -24.14
N PHE A 127 -2.59 -2.80 -23.00
CA PHE A 127 -3.73 -3.60 -22.57
C PHE A 127 -3.95 -3.40 -21.06
N PRO A 128 -4.53 -2.27 -20.63
CA PRO A 128 -4.70 -1.99 -19.21
C PRO A 128 -5.58 -3.06 -18.56
N LEU A 129 -5.13 -3.62 -17.44
CA LEU A 129 -5.91 -4.59 -16.67
C LEU A 129 -7.10 -3.91 -15.98
N ASN A 130 -7.00 -2.61 -15.76
CA ASN A 130 -8.05 -1.78 -15.20
C ASN A 130 -8.13 -0.46 -15.97
N SER A 131 -9.33 -0.10 -16.44
CA SER A 131 -9.56 1.11 -17.24
C SER A 131 -9.19 2.41 -16.53
N SER A 132 -9.19 2.43 -15.18
CA SER A 132 -8.72 3.58 -14.39
C SER A 132 -7.22 3.86 -14.55
N LEU A 133 -6.45 2.93 -15.12
CA LEU A 133 -4.99 3.01 -15.28
C LEU A 133 -4.53 3.32 -16.70
N ASP A 134 -5.46 3.49 -17.66
CA ASP A 134 -5.18 3.57 -19.10
C ASP A 134 -4.27 4.76 -19.51
N ASN A 135 -4.07 5.75 -18.62
CA ASN A 135 -3.17 6.89 -18.85
C ASN A 135 -2.23 7.16 -17.67
N LYS A 136 -1.91 6.12 -16.90
CA LYS A 136 -0.93 6.20 -15.81
C LYS A 136 0.40 5.63 -16.30
N SER A 137 1.46 6.42 -16.19
CA SER A 137 2.84 5.93 -16.41
C SER A 137 3.28 4.99 -15.29
N LEU A 138 4.29 4.16 -15.53
CA LEU A 138 4.92 3.33 -14.50
C LEU A 138 5.41 4.19 -13.33
N SER A 139 6.00 5.36 -13.60
CA SER A 139 6.46 6.30 -12.58
C SER A 139 5.30 6.78 -11.69
N SER A 140 4.13 7.07 -12.28
CA SER A 140 2.92 7.41 -11.50
C SER A 140 2.38 6.22 -10.70
N LEU A 141 2.45 5.00 -11.23
CA LEU A 141 2.01 3.79 -10.54
C LEU A 141 2.93 3.47 -9.36
N TYR A 142 4.24 3.56 -9.53
CA TYR A 142 5.21 3.37 -8.45
C TYR A 142 5.15 4.49 -7.41
N PHE A 143 4.91 5.74 -7.80
CA PHE A 143 4.65 6.81 -6.84
C PHE A 143 3.38 6.57 -6.02
N SER A 144 2.37 5.95 -6.63
CA SER A 144 1.14 5.56 -5.92
C SER A 144 1.43 4.41 -4.95
N LEU A 145 2.20 3.40 -5.37
CA LEU A 145 2.66 2.33 -4.48
C LEU A 145 3.51 2.87 -3.32
N TYR A 146 4.44 3.79 -3.56
CA TYR A 146 5.27 4.39 -2.52
C TYR A 146 4.45 5.07 -1.40
N GLN A 147 3.31 5.68 -1.76
CA GLN A 147 2.41 6.30 -0.79
C GLN A 147 1.61 5.27 0.03
N LEU A 148 1.28 4.13 -0.57
CA LEU A 148 0.50 3.06 0.07
C LEU A 148 1.37 2.04 0.82
N ALA A 149 2.65 1.93 0.47
CA ALA A 149 3.58 0.95 1.00
C ALA A 149 4.22 1.38 2.33
N GLU A 150 4.55 0.36 3.14
CA GLU A 150 5.28 0.50 4.40
C GLU A 150 6.52 -0.42 4.39
N GLY A 151 7.53 -0.08 5.19
CA GLY A 151 8.77 -0.84 5.30
C GLY A 151 9.41 -1.12 3.93
N THR A 152 9.96 -2.32 3.77
CA THR A 152 10.79 -2.71 2.61
C THR A 152 10.11 -2.53 1.25
N GLU A 153 8.77 -2.60 1.18
CA GLU A 153 8.03 -2.35 -0.06
C GLU A 153 8.12 -0.87 -0.48
N LYS A 154 8.14 0.04 0.51
CA LYS A 154 8.30 1.48 0.28
C LYS A 154 9.69 1.80 -0.25
N GLU A 155 10.73 1.19 0.33
CA GLU A 155 12.10 1.35 -0.16
C GLU A 155 12.25 0.81 -1.59
N ARG A 156 11.70 -0.38 -1.88
CA ARG A 156 11.71 -0.96 -3.25
C ARG A 156 10.98 -0.07 -4.25
N SER A 157 9.84 0.50 -3.85
CA SER A 157 9.08 1.42 -4.71
C SER A 157 9.88 2.69 -5.01
N LYS A 158 10.62 3.21 -4.02
CA LYS A 158 11.52 4.36 -4.21
C LYS A 158 12.67 4.04 -5.16
N GLU A 159 13.30 2.88 -5.00
CA GLU A 159 14.40 2.45 -5.86
C GLU A 159 13.93 2.21 -7.30
N ALA A 160 12.74 1.63 -7.48
CA ALA A 160 12.14 1.45 -8.79
C ALA A 160 11.85 2.78 -9.52
N ILE A 161 11.47 3.84 -8.79
CA ILE A 161 11.31 5.19 -9.37
C ILE A 161 12.64 5.69 -9.93
N GLN A 162 13.74 5.52 -9.19
CA GLN A 162 15.07 5.97 -9.64
C GLN A 162 15.52 5.24 -10.90
N ILE A 163 15.25 3.93 -10.99
CA ILE A 163 15.56 3.15 -12.20
C ILE A 163 14.66 3.54 -13.37
N LEU A 164 13.41 3.91 -13.10
CA LEU A 164 12.51 4.43 -14.14
C LEU A 164 13.00 5.77 -14.69
N ASP A 165 13.55 6.66 -13.86
CA ASP A 165 14.16 7.91 -14.34
C ASP A 165 15.31 7.62 -15.34
N GLU A 166 16.20 6.68 -15.01
CA GLU A 166 17.26 6.25 -15.94
C GLU A 166 16.71 5.62 -17.23
N LEU A 167 15.62 4.86 -17.12
CA LEU A 167 14.96 4.24 -18.26
C LEU A 167 14.27 5.29 -19.16
N GLU A 168 13.67 6.32 -18.57
CA GLU A 168 13.06 7.47 -19.26
C GLU A 168 14.11 8.29 -20.01
N GLU A 169 15.29 8.51 -19.43
CA GLU A 169 16.40 9.19 -20.11
C GLU A 169 16.89 8.41 -21.34
N LEU A 170 17.01 7.09 -21.23
CA LEU A 170 17.36 6.23 -22.37
C LEU A 170 16.28 6.28 -23.46
N GLU A 171 15.00 6.23 -23.06
CA GLU A 171 13.88 6.34 -23.99
C GLU A 171 13.93 7.66 -24.77
N TYR A 172 14.14 8.77 -24.06
CA TYR A 172 14.26 10.10 -24.66
C TYR A 172 15.40 10.16 -25.68
N SER A 173 16.54 9.54 -25.37
CA SER A 173 17.66 9.45 -26.31
C SER A 173 17.28 8.71 -27.61
N LEU A 174 16.49 7.63 -27.50
CA LEU A 174 15.99 6.88 -28.64
C LEU A 174 15.02 7.70 -29.49
N GLN A 175 14.19 8.56 -28.87
CA GLN A 175 13.20 9.36 -29.59
C GLN A 175 13.81 10.25 -30.67
N SER A 176 15.03 10.76 -30.45
CA SER A 176 15.77 11.55 -31.45
C SER A 176 16.26 10.77 -32.68
N ARG A 177 16.28 9.44 -32.61
CA ARG A 177 16.84 8.54 -33.63
C ARG A 177 15.78 8.05 -34.63
N VAL A 178 16.21 7.67 -35.83
CA VAL A 178 15.33 7.17 -36.89
C VAL A 178 14.92 5.73 -36.56
N ASN A 179 13.63 5.43 -36.71
CA ASN A 179 13.08 4.12 -36.31
C ASN A 179 13.70 2.93 -37.05
N ALA A 180 14.18 3.13 -38.28
CA ALA A 180 14.79 2.08 -39.09
C ALA A 180 16.26 1.79 -38.72
N ASP A 181 16.88 2.62 -37.88
CA ASP A 181 18.27 2.41 -37.45
C ASP A 181 18.41 1.11 -36.65
N VAL A 182 19.56 0.46 -36.80
CA VAL A 182 19.90 -0.72 -36.00
C VAL A 182 20.02 -0.33 -34.53
N LEU A 183 19.40 -1.12 -33.65
CA LEU A 183 19.53 -0.95 -32.21
C LEU A 183 20.91 -1.44 -31.77
N ASN A 184 21.63 -0.60 -31.02
CA ASN A 184 22.95 -0.96 -30.52
C ASN A 184 22.83 -2.11 -29.49
N ALA A 185 23.69 -3.13 -29.59
CA ALA A 185 23.62 -4.30 -28.71
C ALA A 185 23.88 -3.96 -27.23
N SER A 186 24.84 -3.07 -26.94
CA SER A 186 25.15 -2.61 -25.58
C SER A 186 24.02 -1.80 -24.99
N GLU A 187 23.41 -0.92 -25.78
CA GLU A 187 22.25 -0.11 -25.37
C GLU A 187 21.04 -1.01 -25.09
N LYS A 188 20.76 -1.97 -25.97
CA LYS A 188 19.72 -2.99 -25.77
C LYS A 188 19.94 -3.76 -24.46
N GLU A 189 21.17 -4.19 -24.19
CA GLU A 189 21.50 -4.92 -22.97
C GLU A 189 21.31 -4.05 -21.72
N GLN A 190 21.69 -2.77 -21.77
CA GLN A 190 21.46 -1.82 -20.69
C GLN A 190 19.97 -1.63 -20.40
N ILE A 191 19.15 -1.41 -21.43
CA ILE A 191 17.69 -1.25 -21.28
C ILE A 191 17.08 -2.52 -20.66
N ILE A 192 17.46 -3.70 -21.18
CA ILE A 192 16.98 -4.99 -20.63
C ILE A 192 17.39 -5.15 -19.16
N LYS A 193 18.61 -4.76 -18.79
CA LYS A 193 19.08 -4.82 -17.41
C LYS A 193 18.23 -3.94 -16.49
N LEU A 194 17.96 -2.70 -16.87
CA LEU A 194 17.11 -1.79 -16.08
C LEU A 194 15.69 -2.34 -15.91
N VAL A 195 15.07 -2.81 -17.00
CA VAL A 195 13.72 -3.42 -16.93
C VAL A 195 13.73 -4.68 -16.06
N SER A 196 14.81 -5.46 -16.07
CA SER A 196 14.96 -6.65 -15.20
C SER A 196 15.15 -6.28 -13.73
N SER A 197 15.83 -5.17 -13.44
CA SER A 197 15.96 -4.62 -12.09
C SER A 197 14.61 -4.14 -11.55
N ILE A 198 13.78 -3.49 -12.38
CA ILE A 198 12.42 -3.11 -12.00
C ILE A 198 11.60 -4.37 -11.67
N GLU A 199 11.69 -5.42 -12.50
CA GLU A 199 10.98 -6.68 -12.25
C GLU A 199 11.38 -7.33 -10.92
N SER A 200 12.68 -7.39 -10.60
CA SER A 200 13.17 -8.02 -9.38
C SER A 200 12.77 -7.27 -8.11
N MET A 201 12.72 -5.93 -8.17
CA MET A 201 12.18 -5.10 -7.09
C MET A 201 10.69 -5.34 -6.88
N HIS A 202 9.96 -5.55 -7.99
CA HIS A 202 8.52 -5.68 -8.00
C HIS A 202 8.01 -7.05 -7.55
N LEU A 203 8.63 -8.12 -8.05
CA LEU A 203 8.22 -9.50 -7.76
C LEU A 203 8.85 -10.06 -6.49
N GLY A 204 9.75 -9.29 -5.86
CA GLY A 204 10.65 -9.80 -4.83
C GLY A 204 11.69 -10.73 -5.46
N ALA A 205 12.95 -10.60 -5.05
CA ALA A 205 13.97 -11.59 -5.38
C ALA A 205 13.43 -12.99 -5.00
N ARG A 206 13.40 -13.89 -5.98
CA ARG A 206 13.18 -15.32 -5.73
C ARG A 206 14.31 -15.88 -4.87
#